data_AF-A0A6M3X6K4-F1
#
_entry.id   AF-A0A6M3X6K4-F1
#
_cell.length_a   1.000
_cell.length_b   1.000
_cell.length_c   1.000
_cell.angle_alpha   90.00
_cell.angle_beta   90.00
_cell.angle_gamma   90.00
#
_symmetry.space_group_name_H-M   'P 1'
#
loop_
_entity.id
_entity.type
_entity.pdbx_description
1 polymer ?
#
loop_
_entity_poly.entity_id
_entity_poly.type
_entity_poly.pdbx_seq_one_letter_code
_entity_poly.pdbx_strand_id
1 'polypeptide(L)'
;MKKEKDYLVLKWGSLKDWSGVNNPKAKKLIEKWLKLGVSMSAMLHKDTPEQKEIICQIIDEIDGTIQNDWDDKFYTKKQAKKYIMNYNQ
;
A
#
# COMPACT_ATOMS: atom_id res chain seq x y z
N MET A 1 -3.53 -18.89 -18.50
CA MET A 1 -3.96 -17.67 -17.79
C MET A 1 -2.73 -16.84 -17.50
N LYS A 2 -2.60 -15.63 -18.07
CA LYS A 2 -1.51 -14.71 -17.69
C LYS A 2 -1.82 -14.27 -16.24
N LYS A 3 -0.98 -14.63 -15.28
CA LYS A 3 -1.05 -14.03 -13.94
C LYS A 3 -0.79 -12.55 -14.12
N GLU A 4 -1.77 -11.70 -13.80
CA GLU A 4 -1.52 -10.27 -13.67
C GLU A 4 -0.45 -10.09 -12.60
N LYS A 5 0.59 -9.30 -12.90
CA LYS A 5 1.63 -8.99 -11.93
C LYS A 5 1.03 -8.13 -10.83
N ASP A 6 1.47 -8.33 -9.59
CA ASP A 6 1.00 -7.52 -8.47
C ASP A 6 1.29 -6.03 -8.74
N TYR A 7 0.35 -5.16 -8.43
CA TYR A 7 0.48 -3.72 -8.59
C TYR A 7 -0.05 -3.00 -7.37
N LEU A 8 0.74 -2.09 -6.79
CA LEU A 8 0.30 -1.22 -5.70
C LEU A 8 0.46 0.25 -6.11
N VAL A 9 -0.54 1.06 -5.80
CA VAL A 9 -0.50 2.51 -5.92
C VAL A 9 -0.53 3.12 -4.52
N LEU A 10 0.49 3.91 -4.21
CA LEU A 10 0.58 4.67 -2.98
C LEU A 10 0.20 6.12 -3.23
N LYS A 11 -0.41 6.77 -2.25
CA LYS A 11 -0.65 8.22 -2.28
C LYS A 11 -0.78 8.73 -0.86
N TRP A 12 -0.23 9.91 -0.60
CA TRP A 12 -0.35 10.61 0.68
C TRP A 12 -0.05 9.72 1.89
N GLY A 13 1.01 8.91 1.81
CA GLY A 13 1.42 8.01 2.89
C GLY A 13 0.49 6.83 3.16
N SER A 14 -0.42 6.51 2.23
CA SER A 14 -1.38 5.43 2.33
C SER A 14 -1.43 4.56 1.07
N LEU A 15 -2.17 3.46 1.13
CA LEU A 15 -2.49 2.61 -0.01
C LEU A 15 -3.71 3.21 -0.74
N LYS A 16 -3.52 3.62 -2.00
CA LYS A 16 -4.57 4.20 -2.85
C LYS A 16 -5.32 3.13 -3.62
N ASP A 17 -4.59 2.21 -4.25
CA ASP A 17 -5.15 1.19 -5.14
C ASP A 17 -4.22 -0.04 -5.19
N TRP A 18 -4.77 -1.19 -5.55
CA TRP A 18 -4.02 -2.42 -5.77
C TRP A 18 -4.71 -3.31 -6.80
N SER A 19 -3.90 -3.96 -7.64
CA SER A 19 -4.39 -4.96 -8.60
C SER A 19 -3.44 -6.15 -8.69
N GLY A 20 -3.93 -7.26 -9.22
CA GLY A 20 -3.13 -8.46 -9.41
C GLY A 20 -2.65 -9.16 -8.14
N VAL A 21 -2.90 -8.64 -6.93
CA VAL A 21 -2.39 -9.17 -5.64
C VAL A 21 -2.83 -10.62 -5.44
N ASN A 22 -1.93 -11.56 -5.77
CA ASN A 22 -2.24 -12.99 -5.75
C ASN A 22 -1.74 -13.70 -4.48
N ASN A 23 -0.85 -13.08 -3.71
CA ASN A 23 -0.36 -13.63 -2.45
C ASN A 23 -1.48 -13.66 -1.38
N PRO A 24 -1.85 -14.85 -0.84
CA PRO A 24 -2.89 -14.95 0.19
C PRO A 24 -2.59 -14.16 1.46
N LYS A 25 -1.32 -13.97 1.82
CA LYS A 25 -0.92 -13.14 2.97
C LYS A 25 -1.18 -11.67 2.71
N ALA A 26 -0.80 -11.18 1.53
CA ALA A 26 -1.07 -9.80 1.12
C ALA A 26 -2.58 -9.51 1.12
N LYS A 27 -3.41 -10.42 0.62
CA LYS A 27 -4.88 -10.30 0.68
C LYS A 27 -5.41 -10.15 2.11
N LYS A 28 -4.97 -11.03 3.03
CA LYS A 28 -5.38 -10.95 4.45
C LYS A 28 -4.94 -9.65 5.11
N LEU A 29 -3.75 -9.14 4.78
CA LEU A 29 -3.25 -7.87 5.29
C LEU A 29 -4.07 -6.69 4.76
N ILE A 30 -4.42 -6.69 3.47
CA ILE A 30 -5.32 -5.69 2.88
C ILE A 30 -6.68 -5.72 3.58
N GLU A 31 -7.27 -6.90 3.78
CA GLU A 31 -8.52 -7.05 4.54
C GLU A 31 -8.41 -6.52 5.98
N LYS A 32 -7.29 -6.78 6.66
CA LYS A 32 -7.04 -6.24 8.01
C LYS A 32 -6.98 -4.71 7.96
N TRP A 33 -6.23 -4.14 7.03
CA TRP A 33 -6.10 -2.69 6.86
C TRP A 33 -7.46 -2.04 6.58
N LEU A 34 -8.28 -2.60 5.69
CA LEU A 34 -9.64 -2.13 5.40
C LEU A 34 -10.54 -2.15 6.64
N LYS A 35 -10.45 -3.20 7.47
CA LYS A 35 -11.24 -3.36 8.71
C LYS A 35 -10.90 -2.35 9.80
N LEU A 36 -9.69 -1.77 9.80
CA LEU A 36 -9.29 -0.74 10.77
C LEU A 36 -9.98 0.61 10.53
N GLY A 37 -10.82 0.72 9.50
CA GLY A 37 -11.52 1.94 9.15
C GLY A 37 -10.67 2.78 8.23
N VAL A 38 -10.61 2.39 6.96
CA VAL A 38 -10.09 3.28 5.91
C VAL A 38 -11.19 4.31 5.60
N SER A 39 -10.92 5.59 5.81
CA SER A 39 -11.80 6.64 5.29
C SER A 39 -11.92 6.51 3.76
N MET A 40 -13.14 6.57 3.22
CA MET A 40 -13.34 6.60 1.76
C MET A 40 -12.90 7.93 1.12
N SER A 41 -12.43 8.90 1.91
CA SER A 41 -11.95 10.19 1.41
C SER A 41 -10.46 10.38 1.71
N ALA A 42 -9.67 10.48 0.64
CA ALA A 42 -8.22 10.63 0.67
C ALA A 42 -7.74 11.91 1.39
N MET A 43 -8.59 12.94 1.50
CA MET A 43 -8.24 14.24 2.13
C MET A 43 -8.25 14.22 3.67
N LEU A 44 -8.89 13.22 4.29
CA LEU A 44 -8.96 13.04 5.75
C LEU A 44 -8.21 11.78 6.21
N HIS A 45 -7.56 11.08 5.27
CA HIS A 45 -6.86 9.83 5.54
C HIS A 45 -5.51 10.11 6.18
N LYS A 46 -5.43 9.89 7.49
CA LYS A 46 -4.16 9.71 8.19
C LYS A 46 -4.15 8.31 8.74
N ASP A 47 -3.49 7.40 8.02
CA ASP A 47 -3.23 6.07 8.54
C ASP A 47 -2.52 6.19 9.89
N THR A 48 -3.03 5.47 10.89
CA THR A 48 -2.40 5.30 12.19
C THR A 48 -1.05 4.57 12.03
N PRO A 49 -0.17 4.60 13.05
CA PRO A 49 1.06 3.81 13.02
C PRO A 49 0.82 2.33 12.69
N GLU A 50 -0.23 1.71 13.26
CA GLU A 50 -0.59 0.32 12.96
C GLU A 50 -0.99 0.13 11.48
N GLN A 51 -1.79 1.04 10.91
CA GLN A 51 -2.17 0.95 9.51
C GLN A 51 -0.95 1.08 8.58
N LYS A 52 -0.02 2.00 8.88
CA LYS A 52 1.24 2.16 8.14
C LYS A 52 2.11 0.91 8.20
N GLU A 53 2.18 0.26 9.36
CA GLU A 53 2.89 -1.01 9.51
C GLU A 53 2.27 -2.13 8.67
N ILE A 54 0.93 -2.21 8.62
CA ILE A 54 0.24 -3.20 7.77
C ILE A 54 0.53 -2.94 6.30
N ILE A 55 0.54 -1.68 5.84
CA ILE A 55 0.91 -1.33 4.46
C ILE A 55 2.35 -1.76 4.17
N CYS A 56 3.28 -1.58 5.10
CA CYS A 56 4.65 -2.05 4.94
C CYS A 56 4.73 -3.58 4.79
N GLN A 57 3.90 -4.33 5.52
CA GLN A 57 3.81 -5.78 5.36
C GLN A 57 3.20 -6.17 4.01
N ILE A 58 2.19 -5.44 3.52
CA ILE A 58 1.63 -5.64 2.16
C ILE A 58 2.72 -5.46 1.11
N ILE A 59 3.51 -4.39 1.22
CA ILE A 59 4.65 -4.10 0.33
C ILE A 59 5.68 -5.24 0.33
N ASP A 60 5.95 -5.87 1.48
CA ASP A 60 6.88 -6.99 1.56
C ASP A 60 6.34 -8.26 0.88
N GLU A 61 5.02 -8.47 0.92
CA GLU A 61 4.36 -9.68 0.42
C GLU A 61 4.00 -9.66 -1.07
N ILE A 62 4.04 -8.50 -1.75
CA ILE A 62 3.79 -8.43 -3.20
C ILE A 62 5.02 -8.79 -4.04
N ASP A 63 4.79 -9.40 -5.20
CA ASP A 63 5.80 -9.66 -6.23
C ASP A 63 5.45 -8.88 -7.51
N GLY A 64 5.73 -7.57 -7.48
CA GLY A 64 5.35 -6.68 -8.57
C GLY A 64 5.78 -5.23 -8.37
N THR A 65 5.07 -4.31 -9.00
CA THR A 65 5.45 -2.90 -9.08
C THR A 65 4.69 -2.04 -8.09
N ILE A 66 5.39 -1.04 -7.54
CA ILE A 66 4.83 -0.07 -6.62
C ILE A 66 5.00 1.30 -7.27
N GLN A 67 3.90 2.02 -7.48
CA GLN A 67 3.91 3.39 -7.98
C GLN A 67 3.45 4.33 -6.88
N ASN A 68 4.05 5.51 -6.80
CA ASN A 68 3.54 6.62 -6.00
C ASN A 68 2.80 7.59 -6.93
N ASP A 69 1.50 7.74 -6.71
CA ASP A 69 0.61 8.63 -7.50
C ASP A 69 0.92 10.11 -7.29
N TRP A 70 1.64 10.46 -6.21
CA TRP A 70 1.98 11.85 -5.91
C TRP A 70 3.07 12.40 -6.83
N ASP A 71 4.07 11.58 -7.15
CA ASP A 71 5.23 11.98 -7.97
C ASP A 71 5.34 11.19 -9.29
N ASP A 72 4.37 10.31 -9.55
CA ASP A 72 4.30 9.40 -10.70
C ASP A 72 5.51 8.47 -10.85
N LYS A 73 6.23 8.19 -9.75
CA LYS A 73 7.44 7.36 -9.77
C LYS A 73 7.20 5.94 -9.26
N PHE A 74 7.96 5.01 -9.81
CA PHE A 74 8.05 3.65 -9.30
C PHE A 74 9.04 3.57 -8.13
N TYR A 75 8.61 2.93 -7.05
CA TYR A 75 9.41 2.74 -5.85
C TYR A 75 9.84 1.29 -5.70
N THR A 76 11.07 1.10 -5.22
CA THR A 76 11.47 -0.15 -4.60
C THR A 76 10.68 -0.38 -3.30
N LYS A 77 10.57 -1.62 -2.83
CA LYS A 77 9.96 -1.94 -1.52
C LYS A 77 10.51 -1.07 -0.39
N LYS A 78 11.84 -0.83 -0.38
CA LYS A 78 12.50 0.02 0.63
C LYS A 78 12.05 1.49 0.54
N GLN A 79 11.97 2.05 -0.67
CA GLN A 79 11.50 3.43 -0.87
C GLN A 79 10.02 3.57 -0.49
N ALA A 80 9.19 2.61 -0.88
CA ALA A 80 7.78 2.56 -0.56
C ALA A 80 7.55 2.54 0.96
N LYS A 81 8.20 1.63 1.70
CA LYS A 81 8.08 1.58 3.16
C LYS A 81 8.56 2.87 3.82
N LYS A 82 9.68 3.45 3.36
CA LYS A 82 10.18 4.73 3.88
C LYS A 82 9.17 5.86 3.64
N TYR A 83 8.55 5.90 2.47
CA TYR A 83 7.53 6.88 2.13
C TYR A 83 6.32 6.78 3.07
N ILE A 84 5.78 5.57 3.27
CA ILE A 84 4.63 5.33 4.15
C ILE A 84 4.93 5.75 5.60
N MET A 85 6.05 5.30 6.15
CA MET A 85 6.39 5.55 7.56
C MET A 85 6.66 7.04 7.83
N ASN A 86 7.35 7.73 6.90
CA ASN A 86 7.77 9.12 7.10
C ASN A 86 6.73 10.15 6.64
N TYR A 87 5.64 9.74 5.99
CA TYR A 87 4.62 10.69 5.53
C TYR A 87 3.89 11.35 6.70
N ASN A 88 3.87 12.69 6.69
CA ASN A 88 3.18 13.52 7.69
C ASN A 88 3.68 13.31 9.13
N GLN A 89 4.97 12.97 9.27
CA GLN A 89 5.74 13.10 10.52
C GLN A 89 6.19 14.54 10.76
#